data_AF-A0A7C4CCG4-F1
#
_entry.id   AF-A0A7C4CCG4-F1
#
_cell.length_a   1.000
_cell.length_b   1.000
_cell.length_c   1.000
_cell.angle_alpha   90.00
_cell.angle_beta   90.00
_cell.angle_gamma   90.00
#
_symmetry.space_group_name_H-M   'P 1'
#
loop_
_entity.id
_entity.type
_entity.pdbx_description
1 polymer ?
#
loop_
_entity_poly.entity_id
_entity_poly.type
_entity_poly.pdbx_seq_one_letter_code
_entity_poly.pdbx_strand_id
1 'polypeptide(L)'
;MSRTLIAELPERAILFTNDYSIFQGVSWLLDSGTHDHSITVVSEHHLAFPWYLDRLAKSLAVPERVFELCRRLWNRAGRTNDAAFGEEAKSVTENIRYEITRSILPSRPVFWIPRDFGDWPREWRDYFLLLNGLSYRVSALPDSSVPEPLLAFPDPDMYNTTRFRDAESQDFCRRLAAAVNRRGMLRFERNFIAGALADFDLSIAYYPEYSAPIENKGLIYYFTGQPDSAAKYLRLFLRMDPQSPETSKVKTVLRSIGQLPDF
;
A
#
# COMPACT_ATOMS: atom_id res chain seq x y z
N MET A 1 0.49 -13.95 6.94
CA MET A 1 0.62 -12.88 5.92
C MET A 1 1.37 -13.35 4.66
N SER A 2 2.65 -13.71 4.71
CA SER A 2 3.44 -14.00 3.49
C SER A 2 2.88 -15.13 2.60
N ARG A 3 2.30 -16.19 3.18
CA ARG A 3 1.62 -17.25 2.40
C ARG A 3 0.39 -16.72 1.65
N THR A 4 -0.48 -15.98 2.33
CA THR A 4 -1.66 -15.35 1.73
C THR A 4 -1.25 -14.43 0.60
N LEU A 5 -0.21 -13.62 0.83
CA LEU A 5 0.32 -12.72 -0.18
C LEU A 5 0.82 -13.48 -1.42
N ILE A 6 1.62 -14.53 -1.26
CA ILE A 6 2.09 -15.34 -2.38
C ILE A 6 0.92 -15.92 -3.17
N ALA A 7 -0.15 -16.35 -2.49
CA ALA A 7 -1.34 -16.89 -3.14
C ALA A 7 -2.15 -15.84 -3.94
N GLU A 8 -1.98 -14.53 -3.68
CA GLU A 8 -2.58 -13.45 -4.49
C GLU A 8 -1.76 -13.10 -5.73
N LEU A 9 -0.54 -13.63 -5.85
CA LEU A 9 0.38 -13.29 -6.94
C LEU A 9 0.34 -14.35 -8.04
N PRO A 10 0.26 -13.94 -9.32
CA PRO A 10 0.37 -14.86 -10.43
C PRO A 10 1.78 -15.45 -10.54
N GLU A 11 1.91 -16.54 -11.29
CA GLU A 11 3.22 -17.13 -11.61
C GLU A 11 4.16 -16.10 -12.23
N ARG A 12 5.46 -16.28 -11.97
CA ARG A 12 6.54 -15.41 -12.45
C ARG A 12 6.42 -13.96 -11.99
N ALA A 13 5.56 -13.63 -11.02
CA ALA A 13 5.46 -12.27 -10.50
C ALA A 13 6.79 -11.75 -9.92
N ILE A 14 7.02 -10.45 -10.09
CA ILE A 14 8.05 -9.71 -9.35
C ILE A 14 7.35 -8.94 -8.24
N LEU A 15 7.79 -9.13 -7.00
CA LEU A 15 7.26 -8.40 -5.85
C LEU A 15 8.34 -7.47 -5.30
N PHE A 16 8.17 -6.17 -5.47
CA PHE A 16 8.96 -5.16 -4.76
C PHE A 16 8.39 -4.88 -3.38
N THR A 17 9.26 -4.74 -2.39
CA THR A 17 8.85 -4.33 -1.04
C THR A 17 9.94 -3.56 -0.32
N ASN A 18 9.55 -2.50 0.39
CA ASN A 18 10.39 -1.86 1.42
C ASN A 18 9.97 -2.29 2.83
N ASP A 19 9.15 -3.34 2.96
CA ASP A 19 8.91 -4.04 4.20
C ASP A 19 9.87 -5.23 4.33
N TYR A 20 10.80 -5.13 5.29
CA TYR A 20 11.83 -6.14 5.51
C TYR A 20 11.25 -7.47 6.04
N SER A 21 10.21 -7.42 6.87
CA SER A 21 9.54 -8.61 7.42
C SER A 21 8.85 -9.39 6.30
N ILE A 22 8.17 -8.69 5.38
CA ILE A 22 7.60 -9.30 4.17
C ILE A 22 8.69 -9.90 3.30
N PHE A 23 9.77 -9.16 3.02
CA PHE A 23 10.88 -9.64 2.21
C PHE A 23 11.45 -10.96 2.75
N GLN A 24 11.76 -11.00 4.06
CA GLN A 24 12.29 -12.21 4.70
C GLN A 24 11.29 -13.35 4.70
N GLY A 25 10.03 -13.10 5.08
CA GLY A 25 8.99 -14.12 5.14
C GLY A 25 8.68 -14.74 3.78
N VAL A 26 8.64 -13.92 2.71
CA VAL A 26 8.48 -14.42 1.34
C VAL A 26 9.72 -15.17 0.88
N SER A 27 10.92 -14.64 1.11
CA SER A 27 12.17 -15.30 0.73
C SER A 27 12.30 -16.70 1.34
N TRP A 28 11.99 -16.83 2.64
CA TRP A 28 12.02 -18.12 3.33
C TRP A 28 11.01 -19.13 2.77
N LEU A 29 9.80 -18.69 2.41
CA LEU A 29 8.79 -19.57 1.79
C LEU A 29 9.23 -20.07 0.41
N LEU A 30 9.90 -19.23 -0.37
CA LEU A 30 10.46 -19.60 -1.67
C LEU A 30 11.63 -20.59 -1.52
N ASP A 31 12.55 -20.33 -0.58
CA ASP A 31 13.73 -21.18 -0.35
C ASP A 31 13.37 -22.55 0.26
N SER A 32 12.29 -22.61 1.05
CA SER A 32 11.82 -23.86 1.68
C SER A 32 11.17 -24.85 0.70
N GLY A 33 11.02 -24.49 -0.58
CA GLY A 33 10.38 -25.34 -1.60
C GLY A 33 8.88 -25.57 -1.35
N THR A 34 8.28 -24.81 -0.43
CA THR A 34 6.85 -24.96 -0.07
C THR A 34 5.91 -24.42 -1.14
N HIS A 35 6.44 -23.70 -2.13
CA HIS A 35 5.69 -23.11 -3.24
C HIS A 35 6.51 -23.29 -4.53
N ASP A 36 5.92 -23.94 -5.54
CA ASP A 36 6.54 -24.23 -6.84
C ASP A 36 6.43 -23.05 -7.83
N HIS A 37 6.34 -21.83 -7.31
CA HIS A 37 6.09 -20.65 -8.12
C HIS A 37 7.36 -19.79 -8.24
N SER A 38 7.68 -19.48 -9.50
CA SER A 38 8.76 -18.62 -10.01
C SER A 38 8.66 -17.13 -9.62
N ILE A 39 8.10 -16.84 -8.46
CA ILE A 39 7.99 -15.49 -7.91
C ILE A 39 9.39 -15.02 -7.52
N THR A 40 9.68 -13.75 -7.80
CA THR A 40 10.93 -13.10 -7.38
C THR A 40 10.58 -11.96 -6.44
N VAL A 41 10.98 -12.06 -5.18
CA VAL A 41 10.83 -10.97 -4.21
C VAL A 41 12.08 -10.08 -4.24
N VAL A 42 11.88 -8.77 -4.26
CA VAL A 42 12.93 -7.76 -4.37
C VAL A 42 12.83 -6.80 -3.20
N SER A 43 13.86 -6.79 -2.36
CA SER A 43 14.00 -5.82 -1.27
C SER A 43 14.48 -4.48 -1.78
N GLU A 44 13.67 -3.45 -1.62
CA GLU A 44 14.04 -2.08 -1.97
C GLU A 44 15.20 -1.54 -1.12
N HIS A 45 15.24 -1.91 0.17
CA HIS A 45 16.36 -1.55 1.07
C HIS A 45 17.73 -1.97 0.55
N HIS A 46 17.78 -3.04 -0.23
CA HIS A 46 19.05 -3.59 -0.73
C HIS A 46 19.34 -3.17 -2.18
N LEU A 47 18.40 -2.56 -2.91
CA LEU A 47 18.57 -2.21 -4.33
C LEU A 47 19.73 -1.25 -4.58
N ALA A 48 20.03 -0.37 -3.63
CA ALA A 48 21.17 0.53 -3.74
C ALA A 48 22.52 -0.16 -3.53
N PHE A 49 22.60 -1.44 -3.15
CA PHE A 49 23.85 -2.12 -2.82
C PHE A 49 24.38 -2.99 -3.98
N PRO A 50 25.66 -2.87 -4.38
CA PRO A 50 26.21 -3.61 -5.52
C PRO A 50 26.07 -5.13 -5.38
N TRP A 51 26.41 -5.67 -4.20
CA TRP A 51 26.35 -7.11 -3.94
C TRP A 51 24.95 -7.68 -4.12
N TYR A 52 23.91 -6.89 -3.83
CA TYR A 52 22.53 -7.33 -3.95
C TYR A 52 22.07 -7.30 -5.41
N LEU A 53 22.49 -6.29 -6.17
CA LEU A 53 22.25 -6.24 -7.62
C LEU A 53 22.93 -7.42 -8.33
N ASP A 54 24.16 -7.75 -7.97
CA ASP A 54 24.87 -8.92 -8.51
C ASP A 54 24.12 -10.23 -8.21
N ARG A 55 23.54 -10.35 -7.02
CA ARG A 55 22.69 -11.50 -6.65
C ARG A 55 21.38 -11.50 -7.46
N LEU A 56 20.71 -10.35 -7.56
CA LEU A 56 19.43 -10.19 -8.26
C LEU A 56 19.57 -10.48 -9.76
N ALA A 57 20.68 -10.08 -10.37
CA ALA A 57 20.98 -10.30 -11.78
C ALA A 57 21.07 -11.78 -12.18
N LYS A 58 21.23 -12.70 -11.21
CA LYS A 58 21.19 -14.15 -11.46
C LYS A 58 19.79 -14.67 -11.79
N SER A 59 18.74 -13.97 -11.33
CA SER A 59 17.34 -14.39 -11.49
C SER A 59 16.48 -13.36 -12.24
N LEU A 60 17.02 -12.18 -12.52
CA LEU A 60 16.30 -11.07 -13.13
C LEU A 60 17.21 -10.33 -14.12
N ALA A 61 16.65 -9.90 -15.26
CA ALA A 61 17.38 -9.06 -16.20
C ALA A 61 17.50 -7.63 -15.64
N VAL A 62 18.61 -7.35 -14.96
CA VAL A 62 18.91 -6.02 -14.41
C VAL A 62 19.68 -5.20 -15.47
N PRO A 63 19.18 -4.02 -15.91
CA PRO A 63 19.87 -3.20 -16.90
C PRO A 63 21.24 -2.69 -16.42
N GLU A 64 22.24 -2.55 -17.32
CA GLU A 64 23.56 -2.02 -16.97
C GLU A 64 23.49 -0.63 -16.31
N ARG A 65 22.51 0.18 -16.72
CA ARG A 65 22.25 1.51 -16.14
C ARG A 65 22.02 1.46 -14.63
N VAL A 66 21.41 0.39 -14.12
CA VAL A 66 21.19 0.19 -12.68
C VAL A 66 22.52 0.02 -11.94
N PHE A 67 23.45 -0.76 -12.50
CA PHE A 67 24.79 -0.92 -11.94
C PHE A 67 25.59 0.39 -11.97
N GLU A 68 25.45 1.21 -13.02
CA GLU A 68 26.06 2.54 -13.08
C GLU A 68 25.55 3.47 -11.98
N LEU A 69 24.23 3.52 -11.76
CA LEU A 69 23.60 4.34 -10.71
C LEU A 69 24.15 3.96 -9.33
N CYS A 70 24.20 2.66 -9.06
CA CYS A 70 24.74 2.11 -7.82
C CYS A 70 26.23 2.45 -7.63
N ARG A 71 27.08 2.22 -8.66
CA ARG A 71 28.51 2.56 -8.61
C ARG A 71 28.73 4.06 -8.35
N ARG A 72 27.94 4.94 -8.97
CA ARG A 72 28.02 6.40 -8.75
C ARG A 72 27.70 6.79 -7.31
N LEU A 73 26.66 6.20 -6.72
CA LEU A 73 26.29 6.44 -5.32
C LEU A 73 27.44 6.07 -4.38
N TRP A 74 27.98 4.85 -4.48
CA TRP A 74 29.01 4.38 -3.55
C TRP A 74 30.38 5.04 -3.74
N ASN A 75 30.70 5.50 -4.95
CA ASN A 75 31.92 6.30 -5.18
C ASN A 75 31.88 7.67 -4.46
N ARG A 76 30.68 8.15 -4.07
CA ARG A 76 30.48 9.42 -3.35
C ARG A 76 30.31 9.25 -1.84
N ALA A 77 30.10 8.03 -1.36
CA ALA A 77 29.82 7.73 0.05
C ALA A 77 30.86 8.32 1.01
N GLY A 78 32.16 8.28 0.66
CA GLY A 78 33.23 8.87 1.46
C GLY A 78 33.41 10.39 1.34
N ARG A 79 32.54 11.09 0.61
CA ARG A 79 32.68 12.53 0.28
C ARG A 79 31.50 13.39 0.74
N THR A 80 30.52 12.79 1.42
CA THR A 80 29.29 13.45 1.88
C THR A 80 29.06 13.13 3.36
N ASN A 81 28.23 13.91 4.06
CA ASN A 81 27.80 13.56 5.40
C ASN A 81 26.69 12.48 5.34
N ASP A 82 26.50 11.74 6.44
CA ASP A 82 25.61 10.58 6.50
C ASP A 82 24.15 10.90 6.12
N ALA A 83 23.66 12.09 6.50
CA ALA A 83 22.29 12.51 6.19
C ALA A 83 22.09 12.77 4.69
N ALA A 84 23.02 13.49 4.05
CA ALA A 84 22.99 13.76 2.62
C ALA A 84 23.13 12.46 1.82
N PHE A 85 24.02 11.56 2.26
CA PHE A 85 24.18 10.26 1.64
C PHE A 85 22.90 9.42 1.74
N GLY A 86 22.23 9.43 2.90
CA GLY A 86 20.96 8.72 3.09
C GLY A 86 19.87 9.20 2.13
N GLU A 87 19.76 10.51 1.90
CA GLU A 87 18.76 11.06 0.98
C GLU A 87 19.10 10.77 -0.49
N GLU A 88 20.39 10.86 -0.88
CA GLU A 88 20.86 10.44 -2.20
C GLU A 88 20.58 8.94 -2.42
N ALA A 89 20.84 8.10 -1.42
CA ALA A 89 20.59 6.66 -1.49
C ALA A 89 19.11 6.32 -1.68
N LYS A 90 18.18 7.02 -1.03
CA LYS A 90 16.74 6.87 -1.28
C LYS A 90 16.37 7.23 -2.72
N SER A 91 16.84 8.38 -3.20
CA SER A 91 16.59 8.84 -4.57
C SER A 91 17.16 7.87 -5.62
N VAL A 92 18.36 7.36 -5.39
CA VAL A 92 18.98 6.34 -6.25
C VAL A 92 18.22 5.02 -6.20
N THR A 93 17.80 4.56 -5.02
CA THR A 93 16.97 3.35 -4.86
C THR A 93 15.68 3.46 -5.67
N GLU A 94 15.02 4.60 -5.58
CA GLU A 94 13.79 4.91 -6.31
C GLU A 94 14.00 4.86 -7.83
N ASN A 95 15.09 5.45 -8.33
CA ASN A 95 15.46 5.40 -9.75
C ASN A 95 15.84 3.97 -10.19
N ILE A 96 16.52 3.20 -9.35
CA ILE A 96 16.85 1.80 -9.63
C ILE A 96 15.56 0.97 -9.75
N ARG A 97 14.62 1.10 -8.81
CA ARG A 97 13.32 0.42 -8.89
C ARG A 97 12.61 0.76 -10.19
N TYR A 98 12.63 2.03 -10.57
CA TYR A 98 12.05 2.51 -11.83
C TYR A 98 12.65 1.82 -13.06
N GLU A 99 13.98 1.84 -13.20
CA GLU A 99 14.67 1.24 -14.35
C GLU A 99 14.45 -0.29 -14.43
N ILE A 100 14.50 -0.97 -13.28
CA ILE A 100 14.21 -2.41 -13.21
C ILE A 100 12.76 -2.66 -13.65
N THR A 101 11.77 -1.99 -13.04
CA THR A 101 10.35 -2.16 -13.40
C THR A 101 10.10 -1.91 -14.88
N ARG A 102 10.63 -0.81 -15.43
CA ARG A 102 10.49 -0.48 -16.85
C ARG A 102 11.00 -1.58 -17.77
N SER A 103 12.13 -2.20 -17.42
CA SER A 103 12.71 -3.28 -18.22
C SER A 103 11.92 -4.60 -18.17
N ILE A 104 11.23 -4.88 -17.06
CA ILE A 104 10.60 -6.19 -16.81
C ILE A 104 9.09 -6.20 -17.05
N LEU A 105 8.41 -5.08 -16.78
CA LEU A 105 6.95 -4.95 -16.86
C LEU A 105 6.34 -5.49 -18.17
N PRO A 106 6.97 -5.34 -19.36
CA PRO A 106 6.44 -5.92 -20.60
C PRO A 106 6.41 -7.46 -20.63
N SER A 107 7.18 -8.13 -19.78
CA SER A 107 7.41 -9.59 -19.83
C SER A 107 6.93 -10.34 -18.59
N ARG A 108 6.82 -9.68 -17.44
CA ARG A 108 6.41 -10.28 -16.17
C ARG A 108 5.52 -9.31 -15.39
N PRO A 109 4.51 -9.81 -14.67
CA PRO A 109 3.68 -8.95 -13.85
C PRO A 109 4.48 -8.45 -12.63
N VAL A 110 4.42 -7.13 -12.40
CA VAL A 110 5.17 -6.46 -11.33
C VAL A 110 4.18 -6.00 -10.26
N PHE A 111 4.53 -6.28 -9.02
CA PHE A 111 3.77 -5.92 -7.83
C PHE A 111 4.62 -5.16 -6.85
N TRP A 112 3.96 -4.38 -6.00
CA TRP A 112 4.59 -3.57 -4.98
C TRP A 112 3.83 -3.64 -3.66
N ILE A 113 4.55 -3.74 -2.55
CA ILE A 113 3.99 -3.64 -1.21
C ILE A 113 4.81 -2.62 -0.43
N PRO A 114 4.20 -1.50 -0.02
CA PRO A 114 4.86 -0.59 0.88
C PRO A 114 4.80 -1.08 2.33
N ARG A 115 5.81 -0.69 3.09
CA ARG A 115 5.84 -0.78 4.55
C ARG A 115 4.75 0.09 5.14
N ASP A 116 4.69 1.35 4.69
CA ASP A 116 3.64 2.28 5.07
C ASP A 116 2.42 2.14 4.15
N PHE A 117 1.29 1.76 4.74
CA PHE A 117 0.02 1.60 4.05
C PHE A 117 -0.95 2.77 4.33
N GLY A 118 -0.51 3.80 5.05
CA GLY A 118 -1.24 5.06 5.18
C GLY A 118 -1.25 5.83 3.86
N ASP A 119 -0.10 5.89 3.19
CA ASP A 119 0.05 6.57 1.90
C ASP A 119 -0.45 5.71 0.72
N TRP A 120 -1.28 6.34 -0.12
CA TRP A 120 -1.96 5.70 -1.25
C TRP A 120 -1.62 6.36 -2.59
N PRO A 121 -0.43 6.07 -3.16
CA PRO A 121 -0.13 6.55 -4.50
C PRO A 121 -0.98 5.76 -5.51
N ARG A 122 -1.86 6.46 -6.24
CA ARG A 122 -2.55 5.91 -7.42
C ARG A 122 -1.62 5.78 -8.62
N GLU A 123 -0.61 6.64 -8.62
CA GLU A 123 0.37 6.77 -9.67
C GLU A 123 1.75 6.75 -9.04
N TRP A 124 2.68 6.11 -9.75
CA TRP A 124 4.08 6.09 -9.43
C TRP A 124 4.87 6.34 -10.71
N ARG A 125 5.48 7.52 -10.82
CA ARG A 125 6.12 8.01 -12.05
C ARG A 125 5.08 8.02 -13.19
N ASP A 126 5.34 7.29 -14.27
CA ASP A 126 4.47 7.09 -15.44
C ASP A 126 3.63 5.80 -15.35
N TYR A 127 3.56 5.17 -14.18
CA TYR A 127 2.76 3.96 -13.95
C TYR A 127 1.57 4.20 -13.04
N PHE A 128 0.54 3.39 -13.23
CA PHE A 128 -0.61 3.28 -12.34
C PHE A 128 -0.40 2.13 -11.36
N LEU A 129 -0.82 2.33 -10.11
CA LEU A 129 -0.77 1.33 -9.05
C LEU A 129 -2.19 0.82 -8.77
N LEU A 130 -2.47 -0.38 -9.26
CA LEU A 130 -3.79 -1.00 -9.19
C LEU A 130 -3.87 -1.86 -7.93
N LEU A 131 -4.89 -1.66 -7.10
CA LEU A 131 -5.04 -2.45 -5.87
C LEU A 131 -5.22 -3.94 -6.20
N ASN A 132 -4.42 -4.80 -5.57
CA ASN A 132 -4.47 -6.26 -5.69
C ASN A 132 -4.34 -6.89 -4.29
N GLY A 133 -5.46 -6.96 -3.57
CA GLY A 133 -5.49 -7.46 -2.19
C GLY A 133 -4.61 -6.62 -1.26
N LEU A 134 -3.54 -7.22 -0.73
CA LEU A 134 -2.56 -6.55 0.12
C LEU A 134 -1.41 -5.88 -0.64
N SER A 135 -1.38 -5.99 -1.96
CA SER A 135 -0.35 -5.47 -2.85
C SER A 135 -0.92 -4.51 -3.89
N TYR A 136 -0.05 -3.85 -4.63
CA TYR A 136 -0.40 -3.15 -5.86
C TYR A 136 0.19 -3.85 -7.05
N ARG A 137 -0.59 -3.99 -8.11
CA ARG A 137 -0.09 -4.33 -9.44
C ARG A 137 0.34 -3.05 -10.14
N VAL A 138 1.57 -3.02 -10.63
CA VAL A 138 2.07 -1.92 -11.47
C VAL A 138 1.53 -2.10 -12.88
N SER A 139 1.03 -1.02 -13.48
CA SER A 139 0.46 -1.03 -14.83
C SER A 139 0.85 0.21 -15.62
N ALA A 140 1.09 0.06 -16.92
CA ALA A 140 1.26 1.19 -17.85
C ALA A 140 -0.08 1.83 -18.26
N LEU A 141 -1.19 1.17 -17.96
CA LEU A 141 -2.55 1.64 -18.25
C LEU A 141 -3.35 1.79 -16.96
N PRO A 142 -4.21 2.82 -16.85
CA PRO A 142 -5.12 2.92 -15.72
C PRO A 142 -6.10 1.75 -15.77
N ASP A 143 -6.49 1.26 -14.59
CA ASP A 143 -7.55 0.26 -14.49
C ASP A 143 -8.85 0.89 -13.98
N SER A 144 -9.89 0.68 -14.77
CA SER A 144 -11.25 1.13 -14.44
C SER A 144 -12.08 0.02 -13.79
N SER A 145 -11.51 -1.16 -13.51
CA SER A 145 -12.18 -2.26 -12.84
C SER A 145 -12.21 -2.10 -11.31
N VAL A 146 -13.34 -2.48 -10.68
CA VAL A 146 -13.38 -2.60 -9.21
C VAL A 146 -12.45 -3.75 -8.84
N PRO A 147 -11.47 -3.55 -7.94
CA PRO A 147 -10.67 -4.66 -7.45
C PRO A 147 -11.57 -5.63 -6.69
N GLU A 148 -11.81 -6.80 -7.28
CA GLU A 148 -12.31 -7.94 -6.54
C GLU A 148 -11.11 -8.72 -6.03
N PRO A 149 -11.04 -9.04 -4.73
CA PRO A 149 -9.87 -9.70 -4.20
C PRO A 149 -9.87 -11.14 -4.72
N LEU A 150 -8.71 -11.60 -5.19
CA LEU A 150 -8.52 -12.98 -5.64
C LEU A 150 -8.76 -13.99 -4.49
N LEU A 151 -8.57 -13.56 -3.24
CA LEU A 151 -8.87 -14.29 -2.01
C LEU A 151 -9.85 -13.51 -1.14
N ALA A 152 -10.78 -14.21 -0.48
CA ALA A 152 -11.68 -13.56 0.48
C ALA A 152 -10.87 -13.00 1.67
N PHE A 153 -11.14 -11.74 2.05
CA PHE A 153 -10.60 -11.18 3.28
C PHE A 153 -11.10 -11.99 4.49
N PRO A 154 -10.23 -12.29 5.47
CA PRO A 154 -10.59 -13.17 6.58
C PRO A 154 -11.55 -12.48 7.55
N ASP A 155 -12.36 -13.24 8.28
CA ASP A 155 -13.39 -12.66 9.16
C ASP A 155 -12.81 -11.71 10.24
N PRO A 156 -13.26 -10.45 10.35
CA PRO A 156 -12.76 -9.50 11.34
C PRO A 156 -13.07 -9.93 12.79
N ASP A 157 -14.00 -10.84 13.03
CA ASP A 157 -14.15 -11.44 14.36
C ASP A 157 -12.86 -12.14 14.74
N MET A 158 -12.24 -12.94 13.88
CA MET A 158 -10.95 -13.55 14.23
C MET A 158 -9.79 -12.57 14.10
N TYR A 159 -9.86 -11.64 13.14
CA TYR A 159 -8.74 -10.76 12.78
C TYR A 159 -9.07 -9.31 13.10
N ASN A 160 -8.82 -8.86 14.33
CA ASN A 160 -8.99 -7.47 14.74
C ASN A 160 -7.81 -7.07 15.65
N THR A 161 -7.30 -5.85 15.49
CA THR A 161 -6.19 -5.33 16.31
C THR A 161 -6.41 -5.47 17.81
N THR A 162 -7.66 -5.38 18.28
CA THR A 162 -8.02 -5.51 19.71
C THR A 162 -7.88 -6.94 20.26
N ARG A 163 -7.82 -7.95 19.39
CA ARG A 163 -7.68 -9.37 19.80
C ARG A 163 -6.25 -9.85 19.90
N PHE A 164 -5.30 -9.12 19.30
CA PHE A 164 -3.89 -9.50 19.30
C PHE A 164 -3.08 -8.60 20.23
N ARG A 165 -2.05 -9.18 20.86
CA ARG A 165 -1.05 -8.45 21.66
C ARG A 165 0.29 -8.30 20.95
N ASP A 166 0.57 -9.17 19.98
CA ASP A 166 1.80 -9.12 19.21
C ASP A 166 1.71 -8.10 18.08
N ALA A 167 2.82 -7.39 17.85
CA ALA A 167 2.87 -6.29 16.90
C ALA A 167 2.63 -6.73 15.44
N GLU A 168 3.07 -7.94 15.09
CA GLU A 168 2.96 -8.49 13.72
C GLU A 168 1.50 -8.83 13.35
N SER A 169 0.75 -9.47 14.25
CA SER A 169 -0.67 -9.77 14.00
C SER A 169 -1.53 -8.51 14.01
N GLN A 170 -1.21 -7.54 14.87
CA GLN A 170 -1.83 -6.22 14.80
C GLN A 170 -1.50 -5.51 13.49
N ASP A 171 -0.26 -5.58 13.01
CA ASP A 171 0.14 -5.01 11.72
C ASP A 171 -0.62 -5.62 10.56
N PHE A 172 -0.76 -6.94 10.56
CA PHE A 172 -1.59 -7.64 9.59
C PHE A 172 -3.04 -7.13 9.60
N CYS A 173 -3.65 -6.94 10.77
CA CYS A 173 -5.01 -6.37 10.87
C CYS A 173 -5.08 -4.92 10.35
N ARG A 174 -4.07 -4.08 10.66
CA ARG A 174 -4.00 -2.72 10.12
C ARG A 174 -3.87 -2.70 8.59
N ARG A 175 -3.09 -3.62 8.02
CA ARG A 175 -2.97 -3.80 6.56
C ARG A 175 -4.28 -4.26 5.92
N LEU A 176 -5.00 -5.20 6.55
CA LEU A 176 -6.33 -5.61 6.12
C LEU A 176 -7.30 -4.43 6.12
N ALA A 177 -7.34 -3.66 7.22
CA ALA A 177 -8.15 -2.46 7.34
C ALA A 177 -7.87 -1.46 6.22
N ALA A 178 -6.59 -1.13 6.00
CA ALA A 178 -6.18 -0.25 4.92
C ALA A 178 -6.60 -0.78 3.55
N ALA A 179 -6.39 -2.06 3.26
CA ALA A 179 -6.75 -2.67 1.98
C ALA A 179 -8.25 -2.58 1.69
N VAL A 180 -9.11 -2.92 2.65
CA VAL A 180 -10.57 -2.82 2.44
C VAL A 180 -11.04 -1.37 2.40
N ASN A 181 -10.46 -0.45 3.20
CA ASN A 181 -10.74 0.98 3.08
C ASN A 181 -10.45 1.49 1.65
N ARG A 182 -9.30 1.11 1.09
CA ARG A 182 -8.91 1.50 -0.28
C ARG A 182 -9.87 0.93 -1.33
N ARG A 183 -10.26 -0.35 -1.20
CA ARG A 183 -11.28 -0.95 -2.07
C ARG A 183 -12.62 -0.20 -1.96
N GLY A 184 -12.99 0.21 -0.76
CA GLY A 184 -14.19 1.01 -0.51
C GLY A 184 -14.19 2.35 -1.25
N MET A 185 -13.07 3.08 -1.21
CA MET A 185 -12.89 4.31 -1.99
C MET A 185 -13.03 4.06 -3.50
N LEU A 186 -12.38 3.02 -4.02
CA LEU A 186 -12.46 2.65 -5.44
C LEU A 186 -13.85 2.19 -5.88
N ARG A 187 -14.64 1.61 -4.97
CA ARG A 187 -16.05 1.28 -5.22
C ARG A 187 -16.92 2.52 -5.22
N PHE A 188 -16.68 3.46 -4.30
CA PHE A 188 -17.41 4.72 -4.24
C PHE A 188 -17.24 5.55 -5.51
N GLU A 189 -16.01 5.66 -6.02
CA GLU A 189 -15.72 6.37 -7.29
C GLU A 189 -16.46 5.78 -8.50
N ARG A 190 -16.80 4.49 -8.42
CA ARG A 190 -17.56 3.77 -9.44
C ARG A 190 -19.05 3.70 -9.11
N ASN A 191 -19.52 4.52 -8.18
CA ASN A 191 -20.91 4.60 -7.73
C ASN A 191 -21.45 3.32 -7.09
N PHE A 192 -20.58 2.40 -6.65
CA PHE A 192 -20.96 1.19 -5.89
C PHE A 192 -21.07 1.51 -4.40
N ILE A 193 -22.01 2.38 -4.04
CA ILE A 193 -22.15 2.95 -2.69
C ILE A 193 -22.28 1.89 -1.60
N ALA A 194 -23.16 0.90 -1.79
CA ALA A 194 -23.39 -0.14 -0.78
C ALA A 194 -22.13 -0.99 -0.52
N GLY A 195 -21.40 -1.35 -1.58
CA GLY A 195 -20.14 -2.08 -1.46
C GLY A 195 -19.03 -1.25 -0.82
N ALA A 196 -19.00 0.07 -1.07
CA ALA A 196 -18.06 0.98 -0.41
C ALA A 196 -18.32 1.09 1.09
N LEU A 197 -19.58 1.25 1.50
CA LEU A 197 -19.96 1.30 2.92
C LEU A 197 -19.63 -0.01 3.64
N ALA A 198 -19.91 -1.16 3.02
CA ALA A 198 -19.57 -2.47 3.58
C ALA A 198 -18.05 -2.64 3.78
N ASP A 199 -17.24 -2.15 2.84
CA ASP A 199 -15.79 -2.17 2.95
C ASP A 199 -15.25 -1.27 4.05
N PHE A 200 -15.84 -0.11 4.25
CA PHE A 200 -15.48 0.75 5.37
C PHE A 200 -15.89 0.16 6.71
N ASP A 201 -17.02 -0.54 6.78
CA ASP A 201 -17.42 -1.28 7.98
C ASP A 201 -16.45 -2.42 8.30
N LEU A 202 -16.02 -3.18 7.29
CA LEU A 202 -14.94 -4.16 7.46
C LEU A 202 -13.65 -3.49 7.93
N SER A 203 -13.27 -2.34 7.36
CA SER A 203 -12.07 -1.61 7.76
C SER A 203 -12.10 -1.25 9.24
N ILE A 204 -13.23 -0.73 9.71
CA ILE A 204 -13.42 -0.34 11.12
C ILE A 204 -13.39 -1.58 12.01
N ALA A 205 -13.93 -2.70 11.54
CA ALA A 205 -13.90 -3.97 12.28
C ALA A 205 -12.48 -4.55 12.40
N TYR A 206 -11.63 -4.46 11.36
CA TYR A 206 -10.23 -4.88 11.43
C TYR A 206 -9.39 -3.99 12.35
N TYR A 207 -9.57 -2.66 12.27
CA TYR A 207 -8.82 -1.69 13.05
C TYR A 207 -9.73 -0.54 13.54
N PRO A 208 -10.31 -0.63 14.75
CA PRO A 208 -11.27 0.34 15.26
C PRO A 208 -10.73 1.77 15.45
N GLU A 209 -9.42 1.94 15.62
CA GLU A 209 -8.80 3.26 15.78
C GLU A 209 -8.44 3.90 14.44
N TYR A 210 -8.72 3.23 13.31
CA TYR A 210 -8.47 3.78 11.98
C TYR A 210 -9.53 4.83 11.64
N SER A 211 -9.15 6.11 11.70
CA SER A 211 -10.06 7.25 11.49
C SER A 211 -10.50 7.40 10.02
N ALA A 212 -9.65 7.04 9.06
CA ALA A 212 -9.90 7.22 7.62
C ALA A 212 -11.21 6.58 7.09
N PRO A 213 -11.54 5.30 7.35
CA PRO A 213 -12.82 4.72 6.91
C PRO A 213 -14.04 5.42 7.53
N ILE A 214 -13.90 6.02 8.71
CA ILE A 214 -14.99 6.76 9.39
C ILE A 214 -15.21 8.10 8.68
N GLU A 215 -14.14 8.82 8.33
CA GLU A 215 -14.22 10.00 7.46
C GLU A 215 -14.91 9.65 6.14
N ASN A 216 -14.43 8.61 5.46
CA ASN A 216 -14.94 8.18 4.17
C ASN A 216 -16.43 7.84 4.23
N LYS A 217 -16.90 7.11 5.27
CA LYS A 217 -18.33 6.90 5.49
C LYS A 217 -19.09 8.21 5.63
N GLY A 218 -18.60 9.15 6.43
CA GLY A 218 -19.21 10.46 6.60
C GLY A 218 -19.33 11.24 5.29
N LEU A 219 -18.29 11.22 4.46
CA LEU A 219 -18.29 11.84 3.13
C LEU A 219 -19.26 11.16 2.16
N ILE A 220 -19.34 9.82 2.15
CA ILE A 220 -20.34 9.11 1.35
C ILE A 220 -21.77 9.54 1.72
N TYR A 221 -22.08 9.60 3.02
CA TYR A 221 -23.40 10.05 3.46
C TYR A 221 -23.69 11.49 3.07
N TYR A 222 -22.68 12.36 3.10
CA TYR A 222 -22.80 13.73 2.60
C TYR A 222 -23.14 13.75 1.10
N PHE A 223 -22.36 13.05 0.26
CA PHE A 223 -22.57 13.03 -1.20
C PHE A 223 -23.87 12.33 -1.62
N THR A 224 -24.41 11.44 -0.78
CA THR A 224 -25.67 10.72 -1.03
C THR A 224 -26.88 11.38 -0.36
N GLY A 225 -26.74 12.60 0.17
CA GLY A 225 -27.87 13.39 0.68
C GLY A 225 -28.42 12.96 2.03
N GLN A 226 -27.57 12.37 2.89
CA GLN A 226 -27.93 11.89 4.24
C GLN A 226 -27.19 12.70 5.32
N PRO A 227 -27.58 13.97 5.58
CA PRO A 227 -26.81 14.91 6.38
C PRO A 227 -26.67 14.48 7.86
N ASP A 228 -27.68 13.84 8.46
CA ASP A 228 -27.59 13.38 9.84
C ASP A 228 -26.54 12.26 10.02
N SER A 229 -26.54 11.30 9.10
CA SER A 229 -25.51 10.25 9.04
C SER A 229 -24.13 10.83 8.76
N ALA A 230 -24.03 11.78 7.83
CA ALA A 230 -22.77 12.48 7.55
C ALA A 230 -22.23 13.16 8.81
N ALA A 231 -23.08 13.94 9.51
CA ALA A 231 -22.70 14.64 10.73
C ALA A 231 -22.25 13.69 11.84
N LYS A 232 -22.95 12.55 12.01
CA LYS A 232 -22.58 11.51 12.99
C LYS A 232 -21.16 11.01 12.77
N TYR A 233 -20.83 10.56 11.56
CA TYR A 233 -19.52 9.96 11.27
C TYR A 233 -18.41 11.01 11.19
N LEU A 234 -18.66 12.19 10.60
CA LEU A 234 -17.66 13.25 10.52
C LEU A 234 -17.31 13.84 11.90
N ARG A 235 -18.28 13.98 12.81
CA ARG A 235 -17.97 14.37 14.21
C ARG A 235 -17.20 13.28 14.96
N LEU A 236 -17.46 12.01 14.66
CA LEU A 236 -16.69 10.91 15.25
C LEU A 236 -15.24 10.95 14.76
N PHE A 237 -15.01 11.13 13.46
CA PHE A 237 -13.69 11.34 12.89
C PHE A 237 -12.93 12.47 13.59
N LEU A 238 -13.55 13.66 13.74
CA LEU A 238 -12.92 14.80 14.42
C LEU A 238 -12.55 14.54 15.89
N ARG A 239 -13.26 13.64 16.57
CA ARG A 239 -12.90 13.22 17.94
C ARG A 239 -11.75 12.22 17.97
N MET A 240 -11.69 11.34 16.98
CA MET A 240 -10.67 10.29 16.91
C MET A 240 -9.32 10.84 16.44
N ASP A 241 -9.34 11.75 15.46
CA ASP A 241 -8.12 12.27 14.84
C ASP A 241 -8.22 13.79 14.61
N PRO A 242 -8.18 14.59 15.68
CA PRO A 242 -8.35 16.05 15.61
C PRO A 242 -7.20 16.78 14.91
N GLN A 243 -6.06 16.12 14.69
CA GLN A 243 -4.87 16.68 14.04
C GLN A 243 -4.69 16.17 12.62
N SER A 244 -5.62 15.34 12.11
CA SER A 244 -5.60 14.88 10.73
C SER A 244 -5.56 16.07 9.75
N PRO A 245 -4.77 16.00 8.66
CA PRO A 245 -4.81 16.98 7.58
C PRO A 245 -6.22 17.20 7.00
N GLU A 246 -7.08 16.18 7.04
CA GLU A 246 -8.44 16.22 6.51
C GLU A 246 -9.42 16.98 7.43
N THR A 247 -9.02 17.33 8.65
CA THR A 247 -9.84 18.04 9.66
C THR A 247 -10.47 19.32 9.11
N SER A 248 -9.72 20.11 8.35
CA SER A 248 -10.21 21.38 7.78
C SER A 248 -11.32 21.15 6.76
N LYS A 249 -11.15 20.17 5.86
CA LYS A 249 -12.15 19.75 4.88
C LYS A 249 -13.41 19.23 5.58
N VAL A 250 -13.26 18.38 6.59
CA VAL A 250 -14.40 17.83 7.35
C VAL A 250 -15.20 18.93 8.05
N LYS A 251 -14.53 19.92 8.66
CA LYS A 251 -15.20 21.08 9.26
C LYS A 251 -15.99 21.88 8.22
N THR A 252 -15.45 22.09 7.03
CA THR A 252 -16.15 22.75 5.92
C THR A 252 -17.41 21.99 5.50
N VAL A 253 -17.33 20.66 5.37
CA VAL A 253 -18.49 19.81 5.06
C VAL A 253 -19.56 19.95 6.15
N LEU A 254 -19.18 19.85 7.42
CA LEU A 254 -20.12 19.99 8.55
C LEU A 254 -20.83 21.36 8.59
N ARG A 255 -20.13 22.46 8.27
CA ARG A 255 -20.75 23.79 8.13
C ARG A 255 -21.76 23.81 6.97
N SER A 256 -21.40 23.23 5.83
CA SER A 256 -22.27 23.22 4.64
C SER A 256 -23.62 22.52 4.87
N ILE A 257 -23.67 21.56 5.81
CA ILE A 257 -24.91 20.86 6.21
C ILE A 257 -25.55 21.43 7.48
N GLY A 258 -25.12 22.60 7.95
CA GLY A 258 -25.68 23.28 9.13
C GLY A 258 -25.36 22.60 10.47
N GLN A 259 -24.35 21.73 10.51
CA GLN A 259 -24.00 20.90 11.67
C GLN A 259 -22.74 21.40 12.40
N LEU A 260 -22.26 22.59 12.04
CA LEU A 260 -21.20 23.33 12.73
C LEU A 260 -21.48 24.84 12.54
N PRO A 261 -21.47 25.67 13.59
CA PRO A 261 -21.67 27.10 13.43
C PRO A 261 -20.53 27.76 12.65
N ASP A 262 -20.87 28.77 11.84
CA ASP A 262 -19.90 29.70 11.26
C ASP A 262 -19.39 30.61 12.38
N PHE A 263 -18.08 30.68 12.56
CA PHE A 263 -17.41 31.63 13.45
C PHE A 263 -16.86 32.80 12.63
#